data_AF-A0A927ADB6-F1
#
_entry.id   AF-A0A927ADB6-F1
#
_cell.length_a   1.000
_cell.length_b   1.000
_cell.length_c   1.000
_cell.angle_alpha   90.00
_cell.angle_beta   90.00
_cell.angle_gamma   90.00
#
_symmetry.space_group_name_H-M   'P 1'
#
loop_
_entity.id
_entity.type
_entity.pdbx_description
1 polymer ?
#
loop_
_entity_poly.entity_id
_entity_poly.type
_entity_poly.pdbx_seq_one_letter_code
_entity_poly.pdbx_strand_id
1 'polypeptide(L)'
;MMRLRGRRLAVAIGAMGMMLGAIAAPAARSQEPAFMTDPLSVELDTALLSPEVVLQADGPIMRHDTISQQDITAPSLWWANEQFGGKLVNSWLAYSGTDGNLRRVDMVVNQQVWSLYTYFERYGFVTQMGTAAWDYRYNMRIFNRDRELLAAYMCEPGTVASIVDTQPASSPPCEVTFYVCESLETVISQPQTDAPRRIDYCREDEASGGAARDPNPFGEP
;
A
#
# COMPACT_ATOMS: atom_id res chain seq x y z
N MET A 1 62.95 49.76 -66.08
CA MET A 1 61.60 50.38 -66.02
C MET A 1 60.57 49.29 -65.78
N MET A 2 59.44 49.68 -65.18
CA MET A 2 58.21 48.89 -64.91
C MET A 2 58.14 48.09 -63.61
N ARG A 3 57.59 48.76 -62.58
CA ARG A 3 56.88 48.19 -61.43
C ARG A 3 55.52 47.67 -61.91
N LEU A 4 55.02 46.56 -61.37
CA LEU A 4 53.57 46.38 -61.17
C LEU A 4 53.24 45.25 -60.17
N ARG A 5 52.51 45.66 -59.12
CA ARG A 5 51.46 44.97 -58.32
C ARG A 5 51.71 43.50 -57.95
N GLY A 6 51.81 43.09 -56.68
CA GLY A 6 50.96 43.43 -55.54
C GLY A 6 49.87 42.36 -55.37
N ARG A 7 49.94 41.57 -54.29
CA ARG A 7 48.77 41.05 -53.55
C ARG A 7 49.23 40.34 -52.28
N ARG A 8 48.66 40.79 -51.16
CA ARG A 8 48.79 40.22 -49.82
C ARG A 8 48.02 38.89 -49.81
N LEU A 9 48.66 37.80 -49.38
CA LEU A 9 47.93 36.64 -48.86
C LEU A 9 48.00 36.69 -47.34
N ALA A 10 46.83 36.84 -46.74
CA ALA A 10 46.62 36.70 -45.31
C ALA A 10 46.83 35.22 -44.92
N VAL A 11 47.67 34.99 -43.93
CA VAL A 11 47.85 33.69 -43.30
C VAL A 11 46.74 33.54 -42.26
N ALA A 12 45.76 32.68 -42.54
CA ALA A 12 44.75 32.25 -41.57
C ALA A 12 45.20 30.91 -40.96
N ILE A 13 45.73 30.95 -39.74
CA ILE A 13 46.01 29.74 -38.95
C ILE A 13 44.67 29.32 -38.33
N GLY A 14 44.12 28.22 -38.84
CA GLY A 14 42.91 27.60 -38.29
C GLY A 14 43.20 27.02 -36.91
N ALA A 15 42.46 27.49 -35.91
CA ALA A 15 42.43 26.89 -34.59
C ALA A 15 41.65 25.57 -34.65
N MET A 16 42.36 24.45 -34.43
CA MET A 16 41.78 23.12 -34.33
C MET A 16 41.12 22.98 -32.95
N GLY A 17 39.82 23.30 -32.89
CA GLY A 17 39.01 23.10 -31.68
C GLY A 17 38.67 21.61 -31.51
N MET A 18 39.27 20.97 -30.50
CA MET A 18 38.79 19.69 -29.96
C MET A 18 37.43 19.93 -29.29
N MET A 19 36.34 19.59 -29.97
CA MET A 19 35.05 19.35 -29.33
C MET A 19 35.11 17.99 -28.62
N LEU A 20 35.41 17.99 -27.32
CA LEU A 20 35.02 16.89 -26.45
C LEU A 20 33.50 16.93 -26.32
N GLY A 21 32.83 16.04 -27.04
CA GLY A 21 31.41 15.75 -26.81
C GLY A 21 31.24 15.07 -25.46
N ALA A 22 30.74 15.81 -24.47
CA ALA A 22 30.22 15.20 -23.25
C ALA A 22 28.92 14.45 -23.62
N ILE A 23 29.02 13.13 -23.76
CA ILE A 23 27.84 12.25 -23.70
C ILE A 23 27.30 12.33 -22.27
N ALA A 24 26.32 13.21 -22.06
CA ALA A 24 25.47 13.15 -20.89
C ALA A 24 24.66 11.85 -20.97
N ALA A 25 25.08 10.83 -20.23
CA ALA A 25 24.26 9.66 -20.00
C ALA A 25 22.91 10.15 -19.42
N PRO A 26 21.76 9.72 -19.96
CA PRO A 26 20.50 10.00 -19.30
C PRO A 26 20.59 9.41 -17.90
N ALA A 27 20.40 10.25 -16.89
CA ALA A 27 20.15 9.76 -15.54
C ALA A 27 18.94 8.83 -15.65
N ALA A 28 19.19 7.53 -15.57
CA ALA A 28 18.15 6.56 -15.37
C ALA A 28 17.46 7.00 -14.09
N ARG A 29 16.26 7.56 -14.21
CA ARG A 29 15.36 7.65 -13.07
C ARG A 29 15.22 6.21 -12.59
N SER A 30 15.80 5.91 -11.43
CA SER A 30 15.38 4.76 -10.66
C SER A 30 13.90 4.99 -10.39
N GLN A 31 13.05 4.46 -11.27
CA GLN A 31 11.68 4.18 -10.93
C GLN A 31 11.82 3.06 -9.91
N GLU A 32 11.95 3.43 -8.65
CA GLU A 32 11.82 2.51 -7.53
C GLU A 32 10.50 1.77 -7.79
N PRO A 33 10.52 0.44 -8.01
CA PRO A 33 9.28 -0.29 -8.23
C PRO A 33 8.42 0.04 -7.01
N ALA A 34 7.18 0.47 -7.23
CA ALA A 34 6.29 0.97 -6.20
C ALA A 34 6.24 0.00 -5.01
N PHE A 35 7.19 0.14 -4.10
CA PHE A 35 7.26 -0.63 -2.87
C PHE A 35 6.25 0.08 -2.00
N MET A 36 5.07 -0.52 -1.91
CA MET A 36 4.25 -0.49 -0.70
C MET A 36 4.14 0.88 0.00
N THR A 37 3.77 1.94 -0.71
CA THR A 37 4.08 3.28 -0.18
C THR A 37 2.94 3.95 0.58
N ASP A 38 1.70 3.47 0.44
CA ASP A 38 0.57 4.00 1.21
C ASP A 38 -0.67 3.09 1.07
N PRO A 39 -1.19 2.45 2.13
CA PRO A 39 -2.42 1.66 2.05
C PRO A 39 -3.66 2.51 1.73
N LEU A 40 -3.60 3.83 1.83
CA LEU A 40 -4.67 4.76 1.43
C LEU A 40 -4.64 5.11 -0.07
N SER A 41 -3.56 4.78 -0.79
CA SER A 41 -3.40 5.16 -2.21
C SER A 41 -4.33 4.43 -3.19
N VAL A 42 -4.98 3.35 -2.76
CA VAL A 42 -5.85 2.53 -3.61
C VAL A 42 -7.23 2.41 -2.98
N GLU A 43 -8.28 2.79 -3.70
CA GLU A 43 -9.65 2.64 -3.21
C GLU A 43 -10.11 1.18 -3.19
N LEU A 44 -11.10 0.86 -2.35
CA LEU A 44 -11.76 -0.45 -2.32
C LEU A 44 -12.69 -0.61 -3.54
N ASP A 45 -12.48 -1.67 -4.32
CA ASP A 45 -13.36 -2.00 -5.45
C ASP A 45 -14.69 -2.61 -4.98
N THR A 46 -15.64 -1.74 -4.66
CA THR A 46 -16.96 -2.16 -4.18
C THR A 46 -17.82 -2.87 -5.22
N ALA A 47 -17.58 -2.67 -6.51
CA ALA A 47 -18.34 -3.35 -7.55
C ALA A 47 -18.06 -4.87 -7.47
N LEU A 48 -16.81 -5.25 -7.22
CA LEU A 48 -16.40 -6.65 -7.10
C LEU A 48 -16.88 -7.32 -5.81
N LEU A 49 -17.32 -6.56 -4.80
CA LEU A 49 -17.91 -7.13 -3.58
C LEU A 49 -19.35 -7.61 -3.81
N SER A 50 -20.02 -7.15 -4.87
CA SER A 50 -21.40 -7.53 -5.15
C SER A 50 -21.48 -9.00 -5.60
N PRO A 51 -22.34 -9.83 -4.99
CA PRO A 51 -22.49 -11.24 -5.36
C PRO A 51 -22.97 -11.44 -6.81
N GLU A 52 -23.54 -10.40 -7.43
CA GLU A 52 -23.96 -10.42 -8.83
C GLU A 52 -22.77 -10.46 -9.80
N VAL A 53 -21.60 -9.98 -9.38
CA VAL A 53 -20.37 -10.11 -10.15
C VAL A 53 -19.84 -11.52 -10.00
N VAL A 54 -19.76 -12.24 -11.11
CA VAL A 54 -19.21 -13.60 -11.19
C VAL A 54 -17.69 -13.52 -11.34
N LEU A 55 -16.97 -14.01 -10.33
CA LEU A 55 -15.52 -14.11 -10.33
C LEU A 55 -15.09 -15.58 -10.48
N GLN A 56 -13.88 -15.81 -11.01
CA GLN A 56 -13.32 -17.15 -11.22
C GLN A 56 -12.40 -17.51 -10.05
N ALA A 57 -12.41 -18.79 -9.63
CA ALA A 57 -11.61 -19.25 -8.49
C ALA A 57 -10.09 -19.07 -8.67
N ASP A 58 -9.61 -19.18 -9.91
CA ASP A 58 -8.20 -19.01 -10.28
C ASP A 58 -7.95 -17.70 -11.04
N GLY A 59 -8.87 -16.74 -10.90
CA GLY A 59 -8.79 -15.45 -11.57
C GLY A 59 -7.71 -14.52 -10.99
N PRO A 60 -7.53 -13.33 -11.59
CA PRO A 60 -6.66 -12.30 -11.02
C PRO A 60 -7.16 -11.78 -9.66
N ILE A 61 -8.46 -11.90 -9.40
CA ILE A 61 -9.13 -11.46 -8.18
C ILE A 61 -10.01 -12.61 -7.67
N MET A 62 -9.80 -13.00 -6.41
CA MET A 62 -10.59 -14.02 -5.72
C MET A 62 -11.45 -13.37 -4.64
N ARG A 63 -12.69 -13.83 -4.49
CA ARG A 63 -13.61 -13.42 -3.42
C ARG A 63 -13.91 -14.60 -2.50
N HIS A 64 -14.45 -14.31 -1.32
CA HIS A 64 -14.79 -15.32 -0.31
C HIS A 64 -15.68 -16.47 -0.82
N ASP A 65 -16.43 -16.27 -1.90
CA ASP A 65 -17.32 -17.26 -2.52
C ASP A 65 -16.71 -17.95 -3.76
N THR A 66 -15.49 -17.57 -4.17
CA THR A 66 -14.78 -18.19 -5.31
C THR A 66 -13.68 -19.13 -4.88
N ILE A 67 -13.77 -19.72 -3.70
CA ILE A 67 -12.75 -20.64 -3.19
C ILE A 67 -12.79 -21.94 -4.00
N SER A 68 -11.64 -22.37 -4.51
CA SER A 68 -11.49 -23.69 -5.16
C SER A 68 -11.68 -24.80 -4.14
N GLN A 69 -12.49 -25.80 -4.51
CA GLN A 69 -12.69 -27.02 -3.72
C GLN A 69 -11.66 -28.11 -4.04
N GLN A 70 -10.86 -27.91 -5.09
CA GLN A 70 -9.93 -28.91 -5.63
C GLN A 70 -8.49 -28.61 -5.22
N ASP A 71 -8.15 -27.32 -5.11
CA ASP A 71 -6.83 -26.83 -4.78
C ASP A 71 -6.88 -25.83 -3.63
N ILE A 72 -5.76 -25.68 -2.91
CA ILE A 72 -5.63 -24.67 -1.87
C ILE A 72 -5.70 -23.29 -2.54
N THR A 73 -6.78 -22.55 -2.27
CA THR A 73 -6.92 -21.17 -2.74
C THR A 73 -5.99 -20.29 -1.90
N ALA A 74 -5.00 -19.68 -2.55
CA ALA A 74 -4.08 -18.75 -1.92
C ALA A 74 -4.63 -17.31 -2.00
N PRO A 75 -4.56 -16.52 -0.92
CA PRO A 75 -4.17 -16.91 0.43
C PRO A 75 -5.25 -17.76 1.13
N SER A 76 -4.86 -18.57 2.11
CA SER A 76 -5.76 -19.46 2.87
C SER A 76 -6.66 -18.71 3.87
N LEU A 77 -7.22 -17.58 3.44
CA LEU A 77 -8.08 -16.70 4.24
C LEU A 77 -9.38 -17.37 4.63
N TRP A 78 -9.90 -18.28 3.82
CA TRP A 78 -11.10 -19.05 4.18
C TRP A 78 -10.89 -19.80 5.49
N TRP A 79 -9.77 -20.51 5.62
CA TRP A 79 -9.47 -21.24 6.85
C TRP A 79 -9.26 -20.32 8.04
N ALA A 80 -8.51 -19.22 7.84
CA ALA A 80 -8.33 -18.21 8.89
C ALA A 80 -9.67 -17.59 9.32
N ASN A 81 -10.58 -17.37 8.38
CA ASN A 81 -11.92 -16.87 8.62
C ASN A 81 -12.78 -17.86 9.43
N GLU A 82 -12.69 -19.16 9.16
CA GLU A 82 -13.38 -20.19 9.95
C GLU A 82 -12.91 -20.21 11.42
N GLN A 83 -11.64 -19.91 11.67
CA GLN A 83 -11.07 -19.93 13.03
C GLN A 83 -11.29 -18.61 13.78
N PHE A 84 -11.17 -17.46 13.09
CA PHE A 84 -11.05 -16.14 13.72
C PHE A 84 -12.07 -15.11 13.21
N GLY A 85 -12.66 -15.34 12.03
CA GLY A 85 -13.52 -14.38 11.34
C GLY A 85 -14.95 -14.33 11.87
N GLY A 86 -15.55 -15.48 12.18
CA GLY A 86 -16.89 -15.56 12.78
C GLY A 86 -17.92 -14.66 12.09
N LYS A 87 -18.58 -13.79 12.87
CA LYS A 87 -19.55 -12.78 12.35
C LYS A 87 -18.90 -11.45 11.95
N LEU A 88 -17.60 -11.31 12.16
CA LEU A 88 -16.88 -10.07 11.94
C LEU A 88 -16.61 -9.84 10.45
N VAL A 89 -16.24 -10.88 9.70
CA VAL A 89 -15.91 -10.74 8.28
C VAL A 89 -17.19 -10.84 7.43
N ASN A 90 -17.42 -9.84 6.58
CA ASN A 90 -18.52 -9.87 5.60
C ASN A 90 -18.08 -10.48 4.27
N SER A 91 -16.89 -10.12 3.80
CA SER A 91 -16.34 -10.51 2.50
C SER A 91 -14.85 -10.16 2.44
N TRP A 92 -14.14 -10.63 1.42
CA TRP A 92 -12.79 -10.18 1.08
C TRP A 92 -12.57 -10.27 -0.44
N LEU A 93 -11.61 -9.49 -0.93
CA LEU A 93 -11.05 -9.57 -2.28
C LEU A 93 -9.54 -9.80 -2.17
N ALA A 94 -9.04 -10.87 -2.77
CA ALA A 94 -7.62 -11.16 -2.87
C ALA A 94 -7.15 -10.93 -4.31
N TYR A 95 -6.21 -10.00 -4.49
CA TYR A 95 -5.64 -9.64 -5.79
C TYR A 95 -4.33 -10.39 -5.95
N SER A 96 -4.27 -11.32 -6.92
CA SER A 96 -3.12 -12.23 -7.08
C SER A 96 -1.88 -11.57 -7.68
N GLY A 97 -1.99 -10.34 -8.18
CA GLY A 97 -0.91 -9.59 -8.81
C GLY A 97 -0.52 -10.09 -10.21
N THR A 98 -1.31 -11.00 -10.78
CA THR A 98 -1.12 -11.51 -12.15
C THR A 98 -1.36 -10.45 -13.22
N ASP A 99 -2.06 -9.38 -12.86
CA ASP A 99 -2.30 -8.16 -13.66
C ASP A 99 -1.14 -7.14 -13.57
N GLY A 100 -0.04 -7.48 -12.90
CA GLY A 100 1.10 -6.60 -12.68
C GLY A 100 0.97 -5.70 -11.45
N ASN A 101 -0.13 -5.81 -10.69
CA ASN A 101 -0.28 -5.13 -9.41
C ASN A 101 0.35 -5.91 -8.25
N LEU A 102 0.51 -5.23 -7.11
CA LEU A 102 0.94 -5.90 -5.89
C LEU A 102 -0.12 -6.86 -5.37
N ARG A 103 0.35 -7.96 -4.78
CA ARG A 103 -0.51 -8.92 -4.07
C ARG A 103 -1.07 -8.25 -2.83
N ARG A 104 -2.39 -8.13 -2.77
CA ARG A 104 -3.09 -7.53 -1.63
C ARG A 104 -4.42 -8.20 -1.35
N VAL A 105 -4.87 -8.09 -0.10
CA VAL A 105 -6.17 -8.51 0.35
C VAL A 105 -6.90 -7.30 0.87
N ASP A 106 -8.09 -7.04 0.33
CA ASP A 106 -9.01 -6.06 0.85
C ASP A 106 -10.17 -6.78 1.54
N MET A 107 -10.16 -6.76 2.87
CA MET A 107 -11.15 -7.42 3.71
C MET A 107 -12.21 -6.44 4.16
N VAL A 108 -13.48 -6.84 4.09
CA VAL A 108 -14.61 -6.02 4.54
C VAL A 108 -15.21 -6.63 5.78
N VAL A 109 -15.22 -5.87 6.88
CA VAL A 109 -15.76 -6.32 8.16
C VAL A 109 -17.12 -5.69 8.47
N ASN A 110 -17.87 -6.31 9.37
CA ASN A 110 -19.09 -5.80 9.96
C ASN A 110 -18.72 -4.74 10.99
N GLN A 111 -19.00 -3.48 10.67
CA GLN A 111 -18.67 -2.34 11.52
C GLN A 111 -19.31 -2.41 12.92
N GLN A 112 -20.53 -2.96 13.02
CA GLN A 112 -21.18 -3.11 14.32
C GLN A 112 -20.39 -4.07 15.20
N VAL A 113 -19.99 -5.22 14.66
CA VAL A 113 -19.18 -6.21 15.41
C VAL A 113 -17.77 -5.66 15.68
N TRP A 114 -17.14 -5.03 14.70
CA TRP A 114 -15.82 -4.41 14.83
C TRP A 114 -15.76 -3.36 15.94
N SER A 115 -16.81 -2.53 16.06
CA SER A 115 -16.90 -1.48 17.08
C SER A 115 -16.92 -2.03 18.51
N LEU A 116 -17.38 -3.27 18.69
CA LEU A 116 -17.41 -3.95 20.00
C LEU A 116 -16.05 -4.48 20.43
N TYR A 117 -15.12 -4.68 19.48
CA TYR A 117 -13.79 -5.21 19.79
C TYR A 117 -12.94 -4.12 20.45
N THR A 118 -12.24 -4.51 21.50
CA THR A 118 -11.18 -3.72 22.12
C THR A 118 -9.97 -3.58 21.18
N TYR A 119 -9.06 -2.65 21.50
CA TYR A 119 -7.81 -2.49 20.77
C TYR A 119 -7.04 -3.81 20.61
N PHE A 120 -6.89 -4.58 21.71
CA PHE A 120 -6.15 -5.85 21.67
C PHE A 120 -6.85 -6.91 20.81
N GLU A 121 -8.18 -6.98 20.84
CA GLU A 121 -8.94 -7.91 19.99
C GLU A 121 -8.82 -7.53 18.51
N ARG A 122 -8.88 -6.23 18.19
CA ARG A 122 -8.64 -5.74 16.82
C ARG A 122 -7.24 -6.07 16.36
N TYR A 123 -6.23 -5.76 17.17
CA TYR A 123 -4.82 -6.07 16.86
C TYR A 123 -4.61 -7.57 16.66
N GLY A 124 -5.15 -8.40 17.56
CA GLY A 124 -5.08 -9.86 17.46
C GLY A 124 -5.71 -10.38 16.17
N PHE A 125 -6.91 -9.89 15.84
CA PHE A 125 -7.59 -10.23 14.59
C PHE A 125 -6.78 -9.82 13.35
N VAL A 126 -6.32 -8.56 13.29
CA VAL A 126 -5.53 -8.06 12.16
C VAL A 126 -4.24 -8.85 12.01
N THR A 127 -3.56 -9.17 13.11
CA THR A 127 -2.31 -9.94 13.09
C THR A 127 -2.56 -11.36 12.59
N GLN A 128 -3.59 -12.05 13.07
CA GLN A 128 -3.90 -13.43 12.67
C GLN A 128 -4.25 -13.53 11.19
N MET A 129 -5.18 -12.68 10.72
CA MET A 129 -5.59 -12.66 9.32
C MET A 129 -4.46 -12.18 8.40
N GLY A 130 -3.71 -11.15 8.84
CA GLY A 130 -2.56 -10.61 8.12
C GLY A 130 -1.43 -11.62 7.97
N THR A 131 -1.13 -12.39 9.01
CA THR A 131 -0.16 -13.49 8.95
C THR A 131 -0.59 -14.55 7.93
N ALA A 132 -1.86 -14.98 7.97
CA ALA A 132 -2.39 -15.94 7.02
C ALA A 132 -2.35 -15.44 5.56
N ALA A 133 -2.50 -14.13 5.33
CA ALA A 133 -2.30 -13.51 4.03
C ALA A 133 -0.82 -13.45 3.63
N TRP A 134 0.05 -13.09 4.57
CA TRP A 134 1.48 -12.88 4.36
C TRP A 134 2.27 -14.17 4.13
N ASP A 135 1.79 -15.31 4.62
CA ASP A 135 2.34 -16.64 4.25
C ASP A 135 2.37 -16.83 2.72
N TYR A 136 1.49 -16.12 2.00
CA TYR A 136 1.43 -16.08 0.54
C TYR A 136 1.89 -14.73 -0.05
N ARG A 137 2.58 -13.90 0.74
CA ARG A 137 3.11 -12.57 0.36
C ARG A 137 2.05 -11.54 -0.04
N TYR A 138 0.87 -11.60 0.57
CA TYR A 138 -0.13 -10.54 0.43
C TYR A 138 -0.02 -9.56 1.60
N ASN A 139 -0.07 -8.27 1.29
CA ASN A 139 -0.47 -7.28 2.29
C ASN A 139 -1.98 -7.36 2.53
N MET A 140 -2.44 -6.89 3.68
CA MET A 140 -3.87 -6.90 3.99
C MET A 140 -4.34 -5.52 4.44
N ARG A 141 -5.53 -5.14 3.98
CA ARG A 141 -6.26 -3.95 4.39
C ARG A 141 -7.65 -4.34 4.85
N ILE A 142 -8.14 -3.68 5.89
CA ILE A 142 -9.45 -3.95 6.49
C ILE A 142 -10.29 -2.69 6.35
N PHE A 143 -11.47 -2.85 5.77
CA PHE A 143 -12.45 -1.80 5.52
C PHE A 143 -13.78 -2.10 6.20
N ASN A 144 -14.56 -1.06 6.50
CA ASN A 144 -16.00 -1.23 6.71
C ASN A 144 -16.77 -1.21 5.38
N ARG A 145 -18.10 -1.36 5.45
CA ARG A 145 -18.98 -1.32 4.27
C ARG A 145 -19.05 0.07 3.62
N ASP A 146 -18.73 1.12 4.36
CA ASP A 146 -18.71 2.50 3.86
C ASP A 146 -17.41 2.86 3.13
N ARG A 147 -16.50 1.89 2.99
CA ARG A 147 -15.17 1.99 2.35
C ARG A 147 -14.13 2.73 3.18
N GLU A 148 -14.38 2.94 4.47
CA GLU A 148 -13.39 3.53 5.37
C GLU A 148 -12.33 2.46 5.69
N LEU A 149 -11.06 2.81 5.49
CA LEU A 149 -9.94 1.98 5.91
C LEU A 149 -9.87 2.03 7.44
N LEU A 150 -9.90 0.86 8.07
CA LEU A 150 -9.88 0.71 9.53
C LEU A 150 -8.50 0.27 10.02
N ALA A 151 -7.85 -0.62 9.26
CA ALA A 151 -6.53 -1.14 9.61
C ALA A 151 -5.80 -1.66 8.37
N ALA A 152 -4.47 -1.71 8.46
CA ALA A 152 -3.62 -2.37 7.48
C ALA A 152 -2.60 -3.27 8.20
N TYR A 153 -2.27 -4.39 7.56
CA TYR A 153 -1.16 -5.27 7.89
C TYR A 153 -0.22 -5.25 6.68
N MET A 154 0.86 -4.49 6.80
CA MET A 154 1.80 -4.22 5.71
C MET A 154 3.16 -4.77 6.10
N CYS A 155 3.81 -5.50 5.21
CA CYS A 155 5.13 -6.08 5.50
C CYS A 155 6.13 -5.62 4.47
N GLU A 156 7.25 -5.04 4.89
CA GLU A 156 8.30 -4.71 3.94
C GLU A 156 8.73 -5.97 3.16
N PRO A 157 8.91 -5.87 1.82
CA PRO A 157 9.48 -6.96 1.08
C PRO A 157 10.93 -7.07 1.56
N GLY A 158 11.23 -8.13 2.32
CA GLY A 158 12.57 -8.34 2.85
C GLY A 158 13.60 -8.18 1.74
N THR A 159 14.50 -7.21 1.87
CA THR A 159 15.66 -7.08 1.00
C THR A 159 16.38 -8.41 1.06
N VAL A 160 16.46 -9.13 -0.06
CA VAL A 160 17.26 -10.35 -0.18
C VAL A 160 18.75 -10.00 -0.13
N ALA A 161 19.21 -9.46 1.00
CA ALA A 161 20.60 -9.45 1.38
C ALA A 161 20.83 -10.69 2.24
N SER A 162 21.40 -11.71 1.62
CA SER A 162 21.99 -12.91 2.23
C SER A 162 21.03 -13.92 2.86
N ILE A 163 20.59 -14.84 2.01
CA ILE A 163 20.29 -16.24 2.35
C ILE A 163 21.57 -16.97 2.80
N VAL A 164 22.15 -16.60 3.94
CA VAL A 164 22.95 -17.47 4.82
C VAL A 164 22.93 -16.82 6.20
N ASP A 165 21.88 -17.03 6.99
CA ASP A 165 22.10 -17.31 8.41
C ASP A 165 20.91 -18.02 9.03
N THR A 166 21.24 -18.93 9.94
CA THR A 166 20.33 -19.81 10.66
C THR A 166 19.77 -19.04 11.85
N GLN A 167 18.99 -17.99 11.60
CA GLN A 167 18.21 -17.32 12.64
C GLN A 167 16.77 -17.84 12.56
N PRO A 168 16.18 -18.40 13.64
CA PRO A 168 14.73 -18.57 13.67
C PRO A 168 14.14 -17.19 13.42
N ALA A 169 13.25 -17.08 12.43
CA ALA A 169 12.64 -15.83 12.00
C ALA A 169 12.12 -15.05 13.22
N SER A 170 12.93 -14.11 13.71
CA SER A 170 12.40 -12.96 14.42
C SER A 170 11.39 -12.35 13.46
N SER A 171 10.16 -12.16 13.93
CA SER A 171 8.98 -11.72 13.19
C SER A 171 9.31 -10.94 11.91
N PRO A 172 8.66 -11.22 10.76
CA PRO A 172 8.79 -10.31 9.62
C PRO A 172 8.43 -8.89 10.09
N PRO A 173 9.06 -7.82 9.56
CA PRO A 173 8.72 -6.44 9.92
C PRO A 173 7.37 -6.08 9.30
N CYS A 174 6.33 -6.77 9.74
CA CYS A 174 4.96 -6.50 9.40
C CYS A 174 4.43 -5.55 10.46
N GLU A 175 3.96 -4.40 10.01
CA GLU A 175 3.37 -3.38 10.86
C GLU A 175 1.85 -3.47 10.76
N VAL A 176 1.21 -3.38 11.92
CA VAL A 176 -0.23 -3.17 12.04
C VAL A 176 -0.48 -1.70 12.28
N THR A 177 -1.18 -1.06 11.36
CA THR A 177 -1.54 0.35 11.45
C THR A 177 -3.05 0.48 11.51
N PHE A 178 -3.57 1.25 12.46
CA PHE A 178 -4.99 1.56 12.58
C PHE A 178 -5.26 2.96 12.02
N TYR A 179 -6.44 3.14 11.44
CA TYR A 179 -6.84 4.39 10.80
C TYR A 179 -8.13 4.91 11.41
N VAL A 180 -8.20 6.23 11.58
CA VAL A 180 -9.42 6.98 11.89
C VAL A 180 -9.72 7.87 10.70
N CYS A 181 -10.85 7.63 10.06
CA CYS A 181 -11.33 8.43 8.94
C CYS A 181 -12.35 9.45 9.45
N GLU A 182 -12.08 10.73 9.23
CA GLU A 182 -13.01 11.81 9.51
C GLU A 182 -13.58 12.34 8.18
N SER A 183 -14.90 12.41 8.10
CA SER A 183 -15.57 12.99 6.94
C SER A 183 -15.56 14.50 7.06
N LEU A 184 -14.75 15.19 6.26
CA LEU A 184 -14.87 16.63 6.11
C LEU A 184 -15.99 16.91 5.11
N GLU A 185 -17.21 17.14 5.62
CA GLU A 185 -18.26 17.77 4.80
C GLU A 185 -17.77 19.17 4.43
N THR A 186 -17.24 19.32 3.22
CA THR A 186 -16.84 20.64 2.74
C THR A 186 -18.13 21.41 2.46
N VAL A 187 -18.59 22.21 3.43
CA VAL A 187 -19.69 23.16 3.26
C VAL A 187 -19.20 24.30 2.35
N ILE A 188 -18.96 24.01 1.07
CA ILE A 188 -18.87 25.06 0.07
C ILE A 188 -20.30 25.36 -0.35
N SER A 189 -20.76 26.55 -0.01
CA SER A 189 -21.97 27.13 -0.58
C SER A 189 -21.77 27.32 -2.08
N GLN A 190 -22.01 26.29 -2.90
CA GLN A 190 -22.11 26.41 -4.35
C GLN A 190 -23.44 25.86 -4.84
N PRO A 191 -24.08 26.54 -5.81
CA PRO A 191 -25.40 26.17 -6.28
C PRO A 191 -25.31 24.87 -7.09
N GLN A 192 -26.04 23.85 -6.61
CA GLN A 192 -26.66 22.75 -7.35
C GLN A 192 -26.09 22.45 -8.75
N THR A 193 -25.32 21.35 -8.88
CA THR A 193 -25.50 20.34 -9.96
C THR A 193 -24.55 19.13 -9.89
N ASP A 194 -23.64 19.00 -8.93
CA ASP A 194 -22.83 17.77 -8.81
C ASP A 194 -22.99 17.17 -7.41
N ALA A 195 -23.20 15.85 -7.33
CA ALA A 195 -23.35 15.16 -6.06
C ALA A 195 -22.12 15.42 -5.17
N PRO A 196 -22.29 15.71 -3.87
CA PRO A 196 -21.16 15.98 -3.00
C PRO A 196 -20.23 14.77 -3.00
N ARG A 197 -18.99 14.94 -3.50
CA ARG A 197 -17.93 13.95 -3.28
C ARG A 197 -17.55 14.00 -1.81
N ARG A 198 -17.98 12.99 -1.05
CA ARG A 198 -17.46 12.74 0.30
C ARG A 198 -15.97 12.44 0.17
N ILE A 199 -15.13 13.33 0.67
CA ILE A 199 -13.69 13.11 0.80
C ILE A 199 -13.46 12.72 2.26
N ASP A 200 -13.22 11.45 2.50
CA ASP A 200 -12.86 10.95 3.82
C ASP A 200 -11.34 11.12 3.99
N TYR A 201 -10.93 11.87 5.01
CA TYR A 201 -9.52 12.01 5.34
C TYR A 201 -9.19 10.99 6.43
N CYS A 202 -8.39 9.99 6.08
CA CYS A 202 -7.96 8.98 7.02
C CYS A 202 -6.56 9.31 7.53
N ARG A 203 -6.41 9.34 8.86
CA ARG A 203 -5.12 9.48 9.54
C ARG A 203 -4.86 8.22 10.35
N GLU A 204 -3.58 7.87 10.52
CA GLU A 204 -3.14 6.87 11.48
C GLU A 204 -3.63 7.24 12.89
N ASP A 205 -4.11 6.23 13.63
CA ASP A 205 -4.52 6.39 15.02
C ASP A 205 -3.27 6.36 15.93
N GLU A 206 -2.92 7.49 16.54
CA GLU A 206 -1.76 7.59 17.45
C GLU A 206 -1.99 6.88 18.80
N ALA A 207 -3.18 6.31 19.02
CA ALA A 207 -3.57 5.67 20.26
C ALA A 207 -3.00 4.25 20.44
N SER A 208 -1.68 4.11 20.56
CA SER A 208 -1.06 3.03 21.37
C SER A 208 0.42 3.27 21.75
N GLY A 209 0.84 4.53 21.90
CA GLY A 209 2.19 4.92 22.35
C GLY A 209 2.22 5.72 23.66
N GLY A 210 1.22 5.56 24.53
CA GLY A 210 1.15 6.26 25.82
C GLY A 210 1.93 5.53 26.91
N ALA A 211 3.24 5.75 26.99
CA ALA A 211 4.01 5.39 28.17
C ALA A 211 3.35 5.97 29.43
N ALA A 212 3.19 5.14 30.46
CA ALA A 212 2.78 5.55 31.79
C ALA A 212 3.70 6.68 32.28
N ARG A 213 3.24 7.93 32.14
CA ARG A 213 3.73 9.03 32.97
C ARG A 213 3.01 8.91 34.29
N ASP A 214 3.68 8.25 35.21
CA ASP A 214 3.44 8.29 36.64
C ASP A 214 3.40 9.75 37.10
N PRO A 215 2.25 10.33 37.50
CA PRO A 215 2.25 11.56 38.25
C PRO A 215 2.32 11.15 39.71
N ASN A 216 3.54 11.11 40.26
CA ASN A 216 3.78 11.13 41.69
C ASN A 216 2.84 12.17 42.34
N PRO A 217 1.81 11.78 43.11
CA PRO A 217 0.85 12.74 43.66
C PRO A 217 1.24 13.23 45.05
N PHE A 218 2.36 12.78 45.62
CA PHE A 218 2.75 13.17 46.98
C PHE A 218 4.25 13.37 47.09
N GLY A 219 4.70 14.51 46.55
CA GLY A 219 5.85 15.21 47.11
C GLY A 219 5.34 16.23 48.11
N GLU A 220 5.78 16.13 49.36
CA GLU A 220 6.31 17.22 50.21
C GLU A 220 6.47 16.75 51.66
N PRO A 221 7.37 17.35 52.45
CA PRO A 221 8.74 17.80 52.17
C PRO A 221 9.82 16.96 52.88
#